data_AF-A0A0G1NLZ6-F1
#
_entry.id   AF-A0A0G1NLZ6-F1
#
_cell.length_a   1.000
_cell.length_b   1.000
_cell.length_c   1.000
_cell.angle_alpha   90.00
_cell.angle_beta   90.00
_cell.angle_gamma   90.00
#
_symmetry.space_group_name_H-M   'P 1'
#
loop_
_entity.id
_entity.type
_entity.pdbx_description
1 polymer ?
#
loop_
_entity_poly.entity_id
_entity_poly.type
_entity_poly.pdbx_seq_one_letter_code
_entity_poly.pdbx_strand_id
1 'polypeptide(L)'
;MSIGLYNVGVTVEELVRMDEEKMTPENSEEYRRIWAKALGRMPKNSEIWPHLTDPDLIELFKTRGVRTESGVAPFAVMMKPHYCPGNCVYCPLEEGMPKSYLSDEPAAQRAKKLKFDPRLQVEMRIRQMEETGHITDKIDLIVIGGTFSAYPEDYKVEFFKGMFDGVNGFVSESLAEAQKYNETGERRVVGISIETRPDWVSEEEIILWRKMGVTKVQLLLSLYAESSGEYAGKRH
;
A
#
# COMPACT_ATOMS: atom_id res chain seq x y z
N MET A 1 -32.82 -21.53 -14.82
CA MET A 1 -32.01 -22.65 -15.37
C MET A 1 -31.46 -23.47 -14.20
N SER A 2 -31.38 -24.80 -14.35
CA SER A 2 -31.27 -25.79 -13.26
C SER A 2 -30.13 -25.61 -12.25
N ILE A 3 -30.48 -25.64 -10.97
CA ILE A 3 -29.60 -25.62 -9.76
C ILE A 3 -28.85 -26.97 -9.55
N GLY A 4 -28.71 -27.80 -10.58
CA GLY A 4 -28.42 -29.25 -10.42
C GLY A 4 -27.08 -29.78 -10.97
N LEU A 5 -26.09 -28.97 -11.32
CA LEU A 5 -24.92 -29.44 -12.08
C LEU A 5 -23.54 -29.31 -11.41
N TYR A 6 -23.44 -28.73 -10.22
CA TYR A 6 -22.14 -28.51 -9.59
C TYR A 6 -21.87 -29.56 -8.51
N ASN A 7 -20.84 -30.37 -8.72
CA ASN A 7 -20.35 -31.32 -7.71
C ASN A 7 -19.76 -30.56 -6.50
N VAL A 8 -19.78 -31.20 -5.33
CA VAL A 8 -19.11 -30.66 -4.13
C VAL A 8 -17.59 -30.69 -4.38
N GLY A 9 -16.93 -29.52 -4.36
CA GLY A 9 -15.48 -29.39 -4.57
C GLY A 9 -15.04 -28.71 -5.88
N VAL A 10 -15.95 -28.10 -6.63
CA VAL A 10 -15.63 -27.37 -7.87
C VAL A 10 -14.94 -26.03 -7.57
N THR A 11 -13.95 -25.65 -8.38
CA THR A 11 -13.17 -24.42 -8.26
C THR A 11 -13.82 -23.23 -8.98
N VAL A 12 -13.42 -22.00 -8.65
CA VAL A 12 -13.92 -20.79 -9.35
C VAL A 12 -13.56 -20.82 -10.84
N GLU A 13 -12.37 -21.30 -11.20
CA GLU A 13 -11.93 -21.47 -12.59
C GLU A 13 -12.85 -22.38 -13.40
N GLU A 14 -13.23 -23.54 -12.85
CA GLU A 14 -14.14 -24.48 -13.50
C GLU A 14 -15.53 -23.87 -13.71
N LEU A 15 -16.04 -23.16 -12.71
CA LEU A 15 -17.33 -22.47 -12.79
C LEU A 15 -17.34 -21.38 -13.86
N VAL A 16 -16.30 -20.56 -13.91
CA VAL A 16 -16.15 -19.52 -14.95
C VAL A 16 -16.11 -20.17 -16.33
N ARG A 17 -15.26 -21.18 -16.54
CA ARG A 17 -15.15 -21.87 -17.83
C ARG A 17 -16.45 -22.51 -18.31
N MET A 18 -17.29 -22.99 -17.40
CA MET A 18 -18.56 -23.66 -17.75
C MET A 18 -19.68 -22.68 -18.14
N ASP A 19 -19.66 -21.50 -17.55
CA ASP A 19 -20.78 -20.56 -17.60
C ASP A 19 -20.48 -19.27 -18.37
N GLU A 20 -19.22 -18.97 -18.67
CA GLU A 20 -18.80 -17.71 -19.31
C GLU A 20 -19.59 -17.39 -20.58
N GLU A 21 -19.79 -18.34 -21.49
CA GLU A 21 -20.55 -18.12 -22.74
C GLU A 21 -22.02 -17.70 -22.53
N LYS A 22 -22.56 -17.93 -21.33
CA LYS A 22 -23.94 -17.60 -20.95
C LYS A 22 -24.02 -16.37 -20.05
N MET A 23 -22.87 -15.85 -19.62
CA MET A 23 -22.78 -14.67 -18.79
C MET A 23 -22.87 -13.42 -19.64
N THR A 24 -23.56 -12.42 -19.12
CA THR A 24 -23.61 -11.05 -19.63
C THR A 24 -23.48 -10.10 -18.45
N PRO A 25 -23.15 -8.82 -18.67
CA PRO A 25 -23.06 -7.85 -17.59
C PRO A 25 -24.33 -7.79 -16.72
N GLU A 26 -25.50 -7.97 -17.31
CA GLU A 26 -26.81 -7.90 -16.65
C GLU A 26 -27.11 -9.11 -15.77
N ASN A 27 -26.58 -10.29 -16.10
CA ASN A 27 -26.88 -11.54 -15.39
C ASN A 27 -25.70 -12.06 -14.55
N SER A 28 -24.55 -11.39 -14.62
CA SER A 28 -23.30 -11.72 -13.92
C SER A 28 -23.49 -11.98 -12.42
N GLU A 29 -24.27 -11.16 -11.72
CA GLU A 29 -24.60 -11.32 -10.30
C GLU A 29 -25.46 -12.56 -9.99
N GLU A 30 -26.29 -13.00 -10.94
CA GLU A 30 -27.06 -14.23 -10.79
C GLU A 30 -26.13 -15.44 -10.79
N TYR A 31 -25.18 -15.50 -11.72
CA TYR A 31 -24.17 -16.56 -11.77
C TYR A 31 -23.30 -16.59 -10.52
N ARG A 32 -22.87 -15.43 -10.00
CA ARG A 32 -22.14 -15.37 -8.71
C ARG A 32 -22.92 -16.00 -7.56
N ARG A 33 -24.24 -15.79 -7.49
CA ARG A 33 -25.11 -16.40 -6.46
C ARG A 33 -25.27 -17.91 -6.65
N ILE A 34 -25.31 -18.38 -7.89
CA ILE A 34 -25.34 -19.81 -8.22
C ILE A 34 -24.03 -20.46 -7.78
N TRP A 35 -22.89 -19.90 -8.18
CA TRP A 35 -21.56 -20.34 -7.78
C TRP A 35 -21.37 -20.31 -6.27
N ALA A 36 -21.93 -19.33 -5.56
CA ALA A 36 -21.85 -19.26 -4.11
C ALA A 36 -22.46 -20.48 -3.40
N LYS A 37 -23.50 -21.09 -3.99
CA LYS A 37 -24.09 -22.33 -3.47
C LYS A 37 -23.16 -23.53 -3.65
N ALA A 38 -22.47 -23.60 -4.79
CA ALA A 38 -21.51 -24.67 -5.08
C ALA A 38 -20.22 -24.54 -4.25
N LEU A 39 -19.75 -23.31 -4.04
CA LEU A 39 -18.52 -23.00 -3.31
C LEU A 39 -18.70 -22.90 -1.79
N GLY A 40 -19.94 -22.85 -1.29
CA GLY A 40 -20.25 -22.60 0.12
C GLY A 40 -19.89 -21.19 0.62
N ARG A 41 -19.49 -20.28 -0.29
CA ARG A 41 -19.15 -18.88 -0.01
C ARG A 41 -19.32 -18.03 -1.26
N MET A 42 -19.48 -16.72 -1.10
CA MET A 42 -19.47 -15.80 -2.25
C MET A 42 -18.06 -15.75 -2.89
N PRO A 43 -17.91 -16.04 -4.20
CA PRO A 43 -16.64 -15.85 -4.89
C PRO A 43 -16.29 -14.36 -4.98
N LYS A 44 -15.02 -14.03 -4.73
CA LYS A 44 -14.52 -12.67 -4.89
C LYS A 44 -14.33 -12.37 -6.37
N ASN A 45 -14.56 -11.12 -6.73
CA ASN A 45 -14.26 -10.59 -8.05
C ASN A 45 -12.83 -10.93 -8.52
N SER A 46 -11.85 -10.80 -7.62
CA SER A 46 -10.43 -11.15 -7.82
C SER A 46 -10.18 -12.62 -8.22
N GLU A 47 -11.10 -13.51 -7.85
CA GLU A 47 -11.02 -14.94 -8.17
C GLU A 47 -11.71 -15.28 -9.49
N ILE A 48 -12.54 -14.37 -10.02
CA ILE A 48 -13.38 -14.58 -11.21
C ILE A 48 -12.69 -14.01 -12.45
N TRP A 49 -12.28 -12.72 -12.39
CA TRP A 49 -11.79 -12.00 -13.57
C TRP A 49 -10.55 -12.62 -14.26
N PRO A 50 -9.59 -13.29 -13.57
CA PRO A 50 -8.43 -13.88 -14.25
C PRO A 50 -8.77 -15.03 -15.20
N HIS A 51 -9.98 -15.58 -15.08
CA HIS A 51 -10.44 -16.73 -15.87
C HIS A 51 -11.44 -16.34 -16.96
N LEU A 52 -11.82 -15.06 -17.05
CA LEU A 52 -12.68 -14.54 -18.11
C LEU A 52 -11.86 -14.21 -19.36
N THR A 53 -12.50 -14.37 -20.51
CA THR A 53 -12.02 -14.01 -21.85
C THR A 53 -12.82 -12.85 -22.46
N ASP A 54 -14.10 -12.69 -22.09
CA ASP A 54 -14.95 -11.57 -22.53
C ASP A 54 -14.48 -10.23 -21.92
N PRO A 55 -14.06 -9.25 -22.75
CA PRO A 55 -13.60 -7.93 -22.28
C PRO A 55 -14.60 -7.18 -21.39
N ASP A 56 -15.91 -7.25 -21.69
CA ASP A 56 -16.94 -6.51 -20.96
C ASP A 56 -17.16 -7.12 -19.58
N LEU A 57 -17.13 -8.45 -19.48
CA LEU A 57 -17.17 -9.16 -18.19
C LEU A 57 -15.88 -8.92 -17.40
N ILE A 58 -14.72 -8.92 -18.05
CA ILE A 58 -13.43 -8.61 -17.39
C ILE A 58 -13.50 -7.21 -16.76
N GLU A 59 -13.99 -6.21 -17.49
CA GLU A 59 -14.13 -4.84 -16.96
C GLU A 59 -15.12 -4.78 -15.78
N LEU A 60 -16.27 -5.46 -15.92
CA LEU A 60 -17.28 -5.53 -14.87
C LEU A 60 -16.73 -6.18 -13.59
N PHE A 61 -16.07 -7.33 -13.69
CA PHE A 61 -15.57 -8.06 -12.52
C PHE A 61 -14.29 -7.47 -11.95
N LYS A 62 -13.52 -6.68 -12.68
CA LYS A 62 -12.43 -5.89 -12.11
C LYS A 62 -12.91 -4.75 -11.18
N THR A 63 -14.21 -4.48 -11.08
CA THR A 63 -14.72 -3.26 -10.42
C THR A 63 -14.27 -3.07 -8.97
N ARG A 64 -13.46 -2.04 -8.75
CA ARG A 64 -13.96 -0.66 -8.83
C ARG A 64 -13.35 -0.02 -10.08
N GLY A 65 -14.16 0.68 -10.88
CA GLY A 65 -13.69 1.75 -11.75
C GLY A 65 -13.09 2.93 -10.95
N VAL A 66 -12.47 2.67 -9.80
CA VAL A 66 -11.43 3.52 -9.27
C VAL A 66 -10.19 3.07 -10.03
N ARG A 67 -10.08 3.53 -11.28
CA ARG A 67 -8.80 4.11 -11.65
C ARG A 67 -8.45 4.97 -10.44
N THR A 68 -7.31 4.76 -9.80
CA THR A 68 -6.63 5.93 -9.27
C THR A 68 -6.70 6.94 -10.42
N GLU A 69 -7.55 7.97 -10.34
CA GLU A 69 -7.90 8.80 -11.51
C GLU A 69 -6.64 9.39 -12.16
N SER A 70 -5.55 9.43 -11.38
CA SER A 70 -4.19 9.82 -11.75
C SER A 70 -3.34 8.75 -12.47
N GLY A 71 -3.76 7.49 -12.58
CA GLY A 71 -2.94 6.39 -13.10
C GLY A 71 -1.69 6.09 -12.26
N VAL A 72 -1.70 6.46 -10.98
CA VAL A 72 -0.59 6.27 -10.02
C VAL A 72 -1.15 5.58 -8.79
N ALA A 73 -0.51 4.50 -8.36
CA ALA A 73 -0.93 3.67 -7.24
C ALA A 73 -0.23 4.12 -5.94
N PRO A 74 -0.98 4.61 -4.92
CA PRO A 74 -0.38 5.08 -3.66
C PRO A 74 -0.09 3.92 -2.69
N PHE A 75 1.14 3.86 -2.20
CA PHE A 75 1.68 2.78 -1.40
C PHE A 75 2.20 3.34 -0.08
N ALA A 76 1.38 3.24 0.98
CA ALA A 76 1.82 3.57 2.33
C ALA A 76 2.73 2.45 2.87
N VAL A 77 3.98 2.79 3.18
CA VAL A 77 5.01 1.90 3.73
C VAL A 77 5.46 2.46 5.08
N MET A 78 5.38 1.65 6.14
CA MET A 78 5.60 2.12 7.50
C MET A 78 6.98 1.71 8.02
N MET A 79 7.69 2.67 8.60
CA MET A 79 8.97 2.44 9.28
C MET A 79 8.78 1.76 10.63
N LYS A 80 9.84 1.13 11.14
CA LYS A 80 9.82 0.43 12.44
C LYS A 80 9.52 1.40 13.59
N PRO A 81 8.96 0.92 14.71
CA PRO A 81 8.85 1.71 15.93
C PRO A 81 10.22 2.27 16.33
N HIS A 82 10.30 3.59 16.51
CA HIS A 82 11.53 4.29 16.84
C HIS A 82 11.25 5.45 17.79
N TYR A 83 12.29 5.87 18.51
CA TYR A 83 12.26 7.08 19.30
C TYR A 83 11.76 8.26 18.46
N CYS A 84 10.77 8.96 19.00
CA CYS A 84 10.25 10.19 18.41
C CYS A 84 10.46 11.34 19.42
N PRO A 85 11.15 12.42 19.01
CA PRO A 85 11.51 13.55 19.87
C PRO A 85 10.32 14.42 20.27
N GLY A 86 9.16 14.27 19.61
CA GLY A 86 7.98 15.05 19.91
C GLY A 86 7.32 14.67 21.23
N ASN A 87 7.08 15.64 22.10
CA ASN A 87 6.30 15.47 23.33
C ASN A 87 4.82 15.85 23.09
N CYS A 88 4.13 15.06 22.27
CA CYS A 88 2.77 15.37 21.82
C CYS A 88 1.70 14.77 22.75
N VAL A 89 0.89 15.63 23.35
CA VAL A 89 -0.22 15.24 24.24
C VAL A 89 -1.25 14.35 23.53
N TYR A 90 -1.49 14.59 22.23
CA TYR A 90 -2.50 13.86 21.46
C TYR A 90 -1.96 12.63 20.71
N CYS A 91 -0.65 12.36 20.74
CA CYS A 91 -0.13 11.18 20.06
C CYS A 91 -0.55 9.92 20.81
N PRO A 92 -1.21 8.95 20.16
CA PRO A 92 -1.34 7.61 20.73
C PRO A 92 0.05 7.02 20.99
N LEU A 93 0.16 6.32 22.11
CA LEU A 93 1.36 5.61 22.56
C LEU A 93 1.03 4.13 22.65
N GLU A 94 1.04 3.43 21.50
CA GLU A 94 0.94 1.98 21.46
C GLU A 94 2.35 1.37 21.42
N GLU A 95 2.63 0.43 22.32
CA GLU A 95 3.90 -0.27 22.34
C GLU A 95 4.11 -1.08 21.03
N GLY A 96 5.30 -0.98 20.46
CA GLY A 96 5.62 -1.66 19.21
C GLY A 96 4.99 -1.02 17.96
N MET A 97 4.53 0.23 18.05
CA MET A 97 4.11 1.06 16.91
C MET A 97 4.87 2.39 16.87
N PRO A 98 5.12 2.99 15.69
CA PRO A 98 5.57 4.38 15.61
C PRO A 98 4.56 5.34 16.25
N LYS A 99 5.04 6.45 16.83
CA LYS A 99 4.13 7.49 17.39
C LYS A 99 3.11 7.94 16.33
N SER A 100 1.90 8.25 16.78
CA SER A 100 0.77 8.69 15.94
C SER A 100 0.03 7.60 15.16
N TYR A 101 0.54 6.37 15.10
CA TYR A 101 -0.13 5.25 14.42
C TYR A 101 -0.62 4.20 15.42
N LEU A 102 -1.80 3.65 15.14
CA LEU A 102 -2.40 2.57 15.91
C LEU A 102 -2.36 1.28 15.12
N SER A 103 -2.14 0.14 15.79
CA SER A 103 -1.97 -1.12 15.09
C SER A 103 -3.23 -1.66 14.43
N ASP A 104 -4.39 -1.07 14.67
CA ASP A 104 -5.67 -1.41 14.05
C ASP A 104 -5.92 -0.65 12.72
N GLU A 105 -5.11 0.36 12.39
CA GLU A 105 -5.19 1.06 11.11
C GLU A 105 -4.73 0.14 9.95
N PRO A 106 -5.33 0.21 8.75
CA PRO A 106 -5.05 -0.77 7.69
C PRO A 106 -3.58 -0.86 7.27
N ALA A 107 -2.88 0.27 7.16
CA ALA A 107 -1.46 0.29 6.80
C ALA A 107 -0.57 -0.21 7.94
N ALA A 108 -0.86 0.22 9.16
CA ALA A 108 -0.20 -0.22 10.39
C ALA A 108 -0.33 -1.73 10.61
N GLN A 109 -1.53 -2.28 10.47
CA GLN A 109 -1.79 -3.72 10.56
C GLN A 109 -0.91 -4.52 9.61
N ARG A 110 -0.80 -4.08 8.34
CA ARG A 110 0.04 -4.74 7.34
C ARG A 110 1.52 -4.67 7.73
N ALA A 111 1.99 -3.48 8.10
CA ALA A 111 3.36 -3.28 8.50
C ALA A 111 3.76 -4.13 9.73
N LYS A 112 2.93 -4.13 10.78
CA LYS A 112 3.15 -4.92 11.99
C LYS A 112 3.24 -6.42 11.70
N LYS A 113 2.34 -6.95 10.86
CA LYS A 113 2.38 -8.36 10.41
C LYS A 113 3.68 -8.71 9.68
N LEU A 114 4.19 -7.77 8.90
CA LEU A 114 5.44 -7.91 8.14
C LEU A 114 6.67 -7.43 8.91
N LYS A 115 6.54 -7.19 10.22
CA LYS A 115 7.61 -6.70 11.10
C LYS A 115 8.33 -5.44 10.57
N PHE A 116 7.57 -4.58 9.89
CA PHE A 116 8.05 -3.32 9.29
C PHE A 116 9.15 -3.50 8.24
N ASP A 117 9.25 -4.68 7.61
CA ASP A 117 10.16 -4.90 6.49
C ASP A 117 9.69 -4.11 5.26
N PRO A 118 10.52 -3.21 4.69
CA PRO A 118 10.11 -2.33 3.59
C PRO A 118 9.81 -3.10 2.30
N ARG A 119 10.62 -4.12 2.00
CA ARG A 119 10.52 -4.89 0.76
C ARG A 119 9.24 -5.71 0.77
N LEU A 120 9.01 -6.48 1.84
CA LEU A 120 7.81 -7.30 1.99
C LEU A 120 6.54 -6.45 2.02
N GLN A 121 6.57 -5.26 2.63
CA GLN A 121 5.43 -4.34 2.62
C GLN A 121 5.04 -3.92 1.21
N VAL A 122 6.02 -3.60 0.36
CA VAL A 122 5.79 -3.23 -1.04
C VAL A 122 5.32 -4.44 -1.85
N GLU A 123 6.04 -5.57 -1.81
CA GLU A 123 5.71 -6.78 -2.57
C GLU A 123 4.27 -7.26 -2.26
N MET A 124 3.91 -7.30 -0.97
CA MET A 124 2.56 -7.69 -0.57
C MET A 124 1.49 -6.70 -1.03
N ARG A 125 1.82 -5.40 -1.09
CA ARG A 125 0.88 -4.38 -1.56
C ARG A 125 0.69 -4.45 -3.07
N ILE A 126 1.75 -4.70 -3.84
CA ILE A 126 1.66 -4.95 -5.29
C ILE A 126 0.72 -6.13 -5.54
N ARG A 127 1.01 -7.28 -4.92
CA ARG A 127 0.20 -8.49 -5.06
C ARG A 127 -1.27 -8.24 -4.72
N GLN A 128 -1.54 -7.56 -3.61
CA GLN A 128 -2.90 -7.23 -3.21
C GLN A 128 -3.63 -6.39 -4.27
N MET A 129 -2.95 -5.39 -4.84
CA MET A 129 -3.54 -4.51 -5.84
C MET A 129 -3.80 -5.25 -7.16
N GLU A 130 -2.87 -6.08 -7.60
CA GLU A 130 -2.99 -6.91 -8.80
C GLU A 130 -4.11 -7.95 -8.67
N GLU A 131 -4.24 -8.63 -7.51
CA GLU A 131 -5.34 -9.57 -7.24
C GLU A 131 -6.70 -8.85 -7.39
N THR A 132 -6.80 -7.60 -6.93
CA THR A 132 -7.99 -6.77 -7.09
C THR A 132 -8.13 -6.08 -8.46
N GLY A 133 -7.25 -6.36 -9.43
CA GLY A 133 -7.33 -5.85 -10.80
C GLY A 133 -6.85 -4.41 -10.99
N HIS A 134 -6.18 -3.81 -10.00
CA HIS A 134 -5.62 -2.45 -10.12
C HIS A 134 -4.28 -2.47 -10.87
N ILE A 135 -4.04 -1.44 -11.67
CA ILE A 135 -2.77 -1.24 -12.37
C ILE A 135 -1.73 -0.68 -11.39
N THR A 136 -0.52 -1.26 -11.39
CA THR A 136 0.60 -0.87 -10.52
C THR A 136 1.88 -0.51 -11.29
N ASP A 137 1.73 -0.01 -12.53
CA ASP A 137 2.84 0.41 -13.40
C ASP A 137 3.54 1.67 -12.89
N LYS A 138 2.80 2.56 -12.21
CA LYS A 138 3.31 3.77 -11.56
C LYS A 138 2.94 3.77 -10.09
N ILE A 139 3.93 3.92 -9.23
CA ILE A 139 3.79 3.81 -7.77
C ILE A 139 4.22 5.13 -7.12
N ASP A 140 3.39 5.65 -6.23
CA ASP A 140 3.74 6.75 -5.31
C ASP A 140 3.96 6.15 -3.91
N LEU A 141 5.20 6.12 -3.45
CA LEU A 141 5.57 5.60 -2.14
C LEU A 141 5.33 6.66 -1.07
N ILE A 142 4.63 6.30 -0.01
CA ILE A 142 4.30 7.19 1.11
C ILE A 142 4.90 6.58 2.37
N VAL A 143 6.05 7.11 2.78
CA VAL A 143 6.77 6.66 3.97
C VAL A 143 6.14 7.28 5.21
N ILE A 144 5.48 6.44 5.99
CA ILE A 144 4.75 6.82 7.20
C ILE A 144 5.40 6.26 8.46
N GLY A 145 5.10 6.87 9.61
CA GLY A 145 5.59 6.37 10.90
C GLY A 145 5.69 7.46 11.96
N GLY A 146 6.89 7.96 12.23
CA GLY A 146 7.11 8.94 13.31
C GLY A 146 7.61 10.26 12.78
N THR A 147 8.71 10.72 13.36
CA THR A 147 9.52 11.81 12.78
C THR A 147 10.58 11.17 11.90
N PHE A 148 10.43 11.20 10.57
CA PHE A 148 11.36 10.56 9.63
C PHE A 148 12.82 10.92 9.89
N SER A 149 13.10 12.21 10.15
CA SER A 149 14.48 12.67 10.36
C SER A 149 15.08 12.20 11.70
N ALA A 150 14.29 11.66 12.62
CA ALA A 150 14.79 11.11 13.88
C ALA A 150 15.40 9.70 13.72
N TYR A 151 15.19 9.06 12.57
CA TYR A 151 15.77 7.75 12.30
C TYR A 151 17.25 7.89 11.87
N PRO A 152 18.11 6.93 12.26
CA PRO A 152 19.49 6.85 11.78
C PRO A 152 19.58 6.84 10.25
N GLU A 153 20.62 7.46 9.70
CA GLU A 153 20.82 7.59 8.25
C GLU A 153 20.96 6.23 7.55
N ASP A 154 21.74 5.31 8.11
CA ASP A 154 21.90 3.94 7.62
C ASP A 154 20.55 3.21 7.51
N TYR A 155 19.70 3.34 8.53
CA TYR A 155 18.36 2.79 8.50
C TYR A 155 17.48 3.44 7.41
N LYS A 156 17.54 4.76 7.23
CA LYS A 156 16.79 5.46 6.18
C LYS A 156 17.18 4.95 4.79
N VAL A 157 18.49 4.83 4.53
CA VAL A 157 19.03 4.36 3.25
C VAL A 157 18.62 2.90 2.98
N GLU A 158 18.81 2.01 3.95
CA GLU A 158 18.41 0.60 3.80
C GLU A 158 16.91 0.43 3.65
N PHE A 159 16.12 1.25 4.34
CA PHE A 159 14.67 1.24 4.21
C PHE A 159 14.22 1.62 2.81
N PHE A 160 14.79 2.70 2.25
CA PHE A 160 14.50 3.15 0.89
C PHE A 160 14.97 2.14 -0.16
N LYS A 161 16.17 1.56 0.02
CA LYS A 161 16.68 0.50 -0.84
C LYS A 161 15.70 -0.68 -0.87
N GLY A 162 15.26 -1.14 0.31
CA GLY A 162 14.28 -2.23 0.42
C GLY A 162 12.95 -1.93 -0.26
N MET A 163 12.46 -0.69 -0.22
CA MET A 163 11.26 -0.30 -0.97
C MET A 163 11.48 -0.43 -2.49
N PHE A 164 12.59 0.10 -3.01
CA PHE A 164 12.93 -0.03 -4.43
C PHE A 164 13.11 -1.49 -4.84
N ASP A 165 13.82 -2.29 -4.04
CA ASP A 165 13.99 -3.73 -4.27
C ASP A 165 12.64 -4.46 -4.32
N GLY A 166 11.69 -4.07 -3.47
CA GLY A 166 10.32 -4.62 -3.49
C GLY A 166 9.53 -4.24 -4.75
N VAL A 167 9.75 -3.04 -5.29
CA VAL A 167 9.14 -2.63 -6.57
C VAL A 167 9.81 -3.35 -7.75
N ASN A 168 11.14 -3.45 -7.72
CA ASN A 168 11.94 -4.06 -8.78
C ASN A 168 11.81 -5.60 -8.81
N GLY A 169 11.46 -6.21 -7.68
CA GLY A 169 11.29 -7.66 -7.54
C GLY A 169 12.60 -8.43 -7.28
N PHE A 170 13.71 -7.73 -7.01
CA PHE A 170 15.01 -8.32 -6.69
C PHE A 170 15.81 -7.42 -5.76
N VAL A 171 16.84 -7.99 -5.12
CA VAL A 171 17.71 -7.28 -4.19
C VAL A 171 18.88 -6.66 -4.95
N SER A 172 19.04 -5.34 -4.83
CA SER A 172 20.17 -4.59 -5.40
C SER A 172 21.33 -4.52 -4.39
N GLU A 173 22.53 -4.14 -4.82
CA GLU A 173 23.69 -3.97 -3.93
C GLU A 173 23.61 -2.66 -3.13
N SER A 174 23.01 -1.62 -3.70
CA SER A 174 22.89 -0.29 -3.08
C SER A 174 21.58 0.42 -3.45
N LEU A 175 21.24 1.46 -2.70
CA LEU A 175 20.09 2.33 -3.02
C LEU A 175 20.23 2.96 -4.42
N ALA A 176 21.42 3.44 -4.78
CA ALA A 176 21.67 4.08 -6.07
C ALA A 176 21.46 3.10 -7.24
N GLU A 177 21.87 1.84 -7.06
CA GLU A 177 21.63 0.80 -8.05
C GLU A 177 20.15 0.45 -8.15
N ALA A 178 19.46 0.30 -7.01
CA ALA A 178 18.02 0.02 -6.97
C ALA A 178 17.20 1.12 -7.67
N GLN A 179 17.57 2.39 -7.45
CA GLN A 179 17.00 3.55 -8.15
C GLN A 179 17.23 3.46 -9.66
N LYS A 180 18.47 3.19 -10.09
CA LYS A 180 18.84 3.09 -11.51
C LYS A 180 18.06 1.98 -12.22
N TYR A 181 17.88 0.82 -11.59
CA TYR A 181 17.05 -0.25 -12.14
C TYR A 181 15.58 0.17 -12.24
N ASN A 182 15.09 0.94 -11.27
CA ASN A 182 13.70 1.36 -11.24
C ASN A 182 13.34 2.35 -12.36
N GLU A 183 14.30 3.14 -12.86
CA GLU A 183 14.08 4.12 -13.95
C GLU A 183 13.45 3.50 -15.21
N THR A 184 13.82 2.24 -15.52
CA THR A 184 13.37 1.50 -16.72
C THR A 184 12.58 0.24 -16.40
N GLY A 185 12.25 0.03 -15.12
CA GLY A 185 11.48 -1.13 -14.66
C GLY A 185 10.02 -1.13 -15.14
N GLU A 186 9.40 -2.31 -15.12
CA GLU A 186 7.97 -2.50 -15.44
C GLU A 186 7.07 -1.66 -14.50
N ARG A 187 7.43 -1.64 -13.22
CA ARG A 187 6.78 -0.84 -12.17
C ARG A 187 7.73 0.28 -11.76
N ARG A 188 7.30 1.53 -11.90
CA ARG A 188 8.14 2.71 -11.65
C ARG A 188 7.67 3.48 -10.44
N VAL A 189 8.61 3.83 -9.58
CA VAL A 189 8.40 4.78 -8.50
C VAL A 189 8.43 6.18 -9.10
N VAL A 190 7.25 6.81 -9.18
CA VAL A 190 7.09 8.15 -9.77
C VAL A 190 7.05 9.26 -8.72
N GLY A 191 6.90 8.88 -7.45
CA GLY A 191 6.87 9.80 -6.33
C GLY A 191 7.27 9.10 -5.03
N ILE A 192 7.93 9.85 -4.15
CA ILE A 192 8.20 9.42 -2.79
C ILE A 192 7.87 10.56 -1.83
N SER A 193 7.02 10.26 -0.86
CA SER A 193 6.58 11.17 0.19
C SER A 193 7.13 10.72 1.52
N ILE A 194 7.66 11.64 2.33
CA ILE A 194 8.02 11.37 3.73
C ILE A 194 7.21 12.27 4.66
N GLU A 195 6.96 11.78 5.87
CA GLU A 195 6.36 12.56 6.96
C GLU A 195 7.41 12.91 8.02
N THR A 196 7.57 14.19 8.32
CA THR A 196 8.48 14.62 9.38
C THR A 196 7.96 15.84 10.13
N ARG A 197 8.63 16.18 11.23
CA ARG A 197 8.29 17.36 12.02
C ARG A 197 9.03 18.59 11.47
N PRO A 198 8.42 19.79 11.51
CA PRO A 198 9.06 21.03 11.07
C PRO A 198 10.38 21.32 11.79
N ASP A 199 10.48 21.01 13.09
CA ASP A 199 11.68 21.20 13.92
C ASP A 199 12.82 20.22 13.59
N TRP A 200 12.59 19.28 12.67
CA TRP A 200 13.54 18.24 12.27
C TRP A 200 13.87 18.31 10.77
N VAL A 201 13.85 19.51 10.22
CA VAL A 201 14.23 19.79 8.83
C VAL A 201 15.53 20.60 8.85
N SER A 202 16.64 19.99 8.45
CA SER A 202 17.92 20.66 8.25
C SER A 202 18.35 20.62 6.78
N GLU A 203 19.34 21.43 6.41
CA GLU A 203 19.89 21.41 5.05
C GLU A 203 20.51 20.05 4.70
N GLU A 204 21.22 19.44 5.66
CA GLU A 204 21.82 18.11 5.52
C GLU A 204 20.76 17.04 5.27
N GLU A 205 19.66 17.08 6.04
CA GLU A 205 18.53 16.18 5.84
C GLU A 205 17.91 16.37 4.44
N ILE A 206 17.70 17.60 3.99
CA ILE A 206 17.17 17.87 2.64
C ILE A 206 18.09 17.30 1.56
N ILE A 207 19.41 17.47 1.69
CA ILE A 207 20.39 16.90 0.75
C ILE A 207 20.28 15.37 0.73
N LEU A 208 20.17 14.74 1.91
CA LEU A 208 19.99 13.29 2.03
C LEU A 208 18.68 12.84 1.36
N TRP A 209 17.56 13.52 1.62
CA TRP A 209 16.25 13.19 1.04
C TRP A 209 16.28 13.25 -0.48
N ARG A 210 16.96 14.26 -1.04
CA ARG A 210 17.15 14.38 -2.50
C ARG A 210 17.95 13.22 -3.06
N LYS A 211 19.02 12.77 -2.39
CA LYS A 211 19.78 11.58 -2.79
C LYS A 211 18.93 10.31 -2.74
N MET A 212 18.00 10.22 -1.79
CA MET A 212 17.09 9.08 -1.67
C MET A 212 15.92 9.10 -2.66
N GLY A 213 15.72 10.18 -3.42
CA GLY A 213 14.64 10.30 -4.40
C GLY A 213 13.32 10.82 -3.82
N VAL A 214 13.34 11.45 -2.64
CA VAL A 214 12.16 12.09 -2.05
C VAL A 214 11.70 13.27 -2.93
N THR A 215 10.42 13.27 -3.29
CA THR A 215 9.81 14.31 -4.13
C THR A 215 8.79 15.17 -3.38
N LYS A 216 8.28 14.70 -2.24
CA LYS A 216 7.31 15.41 -1.40
C LYS A 216 7.65 15.23 0.09
N VAL A 217 7.49 16.29 0.86
CA VAL A 217 7.63 16.28 2.33
C VAL A 217 6.33 16.76 2.95
N GLN A 218 5.75 15.95 3.82
CA GLN A 218 4.57 16.30 4.60
C GLN A 218 5.02 16.69 6.00
N LEU A 219 4.82 17.97 6.34
CA LEU A 219 5.17 18.50 7.64
C LEU A 219 4.01 18.28 8.62
N LEU A 220 4.29 17.50 9.67
CA LEU A 220 3.34 17.18 10.73
C LEU A 220 3.16 18.38 11.67
N LEU A 221 2.33 19.34 11.25
CA LEU A 221 1.92 20.47 12.07
C LEU A 221 0.90 20.00 13.11
N SER A 222 1.25 20.07 14.39
CA SER A 222 0.25 20.00 15.45
C SER A 222 -0.45 21.36 15.56
N LEU A 223 -1.78 21.37 15.71
CA LEU A 223 -2.54 22.60 15.98
C LEU A 223 -1.90 23.36 17.15
N TYR A 224 -1.56 24.63 16.91
CA TYR A 224 -1.28 25.59 17.97
C TYR A 224 -2.57 25.79 18.76
N ALA A 225 -2.64 25.29 19.99
CA ALA A 225 -3.58 25.84 20.94
C ALA A 225 -2.98 27.17 21.43
N GLU A 226 -3.20 28.25 20.67
CA GLU A 226 -3.11 29.60 21.23
C GLU A 226 -4.29 29.81 22.18
N SER A 227 -4.25 29.17 23.33
CA SER A 227 -5.15 29.50 24.42
C SER A 227 -4.40 29.40 25.74
N SER A 228 -4.21 30.57 26.34
CA SER A 228 -3.86 30.82 27.74
C SER A 228 -2.53 30.23 28.23
N GLY A 229 -1.45 30.99 28.06
CA GLY A 229 -0.50 31.41 29.12
C GLY A 229 0.26 30.39 29.97
N GLU A 230 -0.17 29.15 30.10
CA GLU A 230 0.39 28.12 30.95
C GLU A 230 0.04 26.76 30.32
N TYR A 231 1.04 25.87 30.18
CA TYR A 231 0.94 24.52 29.59
C TYR A 231 0.93 24.41 28.06
N ALA A 232 2.11 24.57 27.46
CA ALA A 232 2.69 23.55 26.57
C ALA A 232 4.14 23.93 26.26
N GLY A 233 5.08 23.40 27.03
CA GLY A 233 6.50 23.45 26.67
C GLY A 233 6.73 22.66 25.38
N LYS A 234 6.63 23.34 24.24
CA LYS A 234 7.15 22.89 22.95
C LYS A 234 7.84 24.08 22.31
N ARG A 235 9.15 24.18 22.55
CA ARG A 235 10.01 25.04 21.75
C ARG A 235 10.14 24.34 20.39
N HIS A 236 9.78 25.04 19.34
CA HIS A 236 10.24 24.74 17.99
C HIS A 236 11.75 24.97 17.92
#